data_AF-A0A3N1Y3Z5-F1
#
_entry.id   AF-A0A3N1Y3Z5-F1
#
_cell.length_a   1.000
_cell.length_b   1.000
_cell.length_c   1.000
_cell.angle_alpha   90.00
_cell.angle_beta   90.00
_cell.angle_gamma   90.00
#
_symmetry.space_group_name_H-M   'P 1'
#
loop_
_entity.id
_entity.type
_entity.pdbx_description
1 polymer ?
#
loop_
_entity_poly.entity_id
_entity_poly.type
_entity_poly.pdbx_seq_one_letter_code
_entity_poly.pdbx_strand_id
1 'polypeptide(L)'
;MTTAPAPPVVAVPDADLAAAAATPGGIDRLADRLAGSGAAVVAVGTDRFDPATSTAHRLDPTTATLALGRALPDHGFLVAVAPTREHPYNAARRVLSLDHVLDGRVGAVVGARDHGAPNTGVPSTGAPHDPAEFARVLRGLWRTWPLDSIVGDRTSGLFAHIDRIRPLDHDGGPDGYRVRGPLTTPSSRQGEPVLAVWHDVDLPGADLVLGGTAHPLAPLPAARSEAEPHRASRSTATRPPRPPRAARPTLRTLLGLPDPTAVTA
;
A
#
# COMPACT_ATOMS: atom_id res chain seq x y z
N MET A 1 13.47 6.98 -27.37
CA MET A 1 12.90 5.78 -26.73
C MET A 1 11.49 6.14 -26.30
N THR A 2 10.47 5.56 -26.93
CA THR A 2 9.08 5.82 -26.58
C THR A 2 8.78 5.11 -25.27
N THR A 3 8.73 5.86 -24.18
CA THR A 3 8.35 5.33 -22.85
C THR A 3 6.95 4.75 -22.97
N ALA A 4 6.78 3.46 -22.69
CA ALA A 4 5.45 2.87 -22.59
C ALA A 4 4.61 3.71 -21.60
N PRO A 5 3.32 3.98 -21.88
CA PRO A 5 2.49 4.75 -20.96
C PRO A 5 2.47 4.05 -19.60
N ALA A 6 2.62 4.84 -18.52
CA ALA A 6 2.55 4.31 -17.17
C ALA A 6 1.21 3.57 -17.00
N PRO A 7 1.20 2.38 -16.39
CA PRO A 7 -0.01 1.61 -16.25
C PRO A 7 -1.04 2.39 -15.42
N PRO A 8 -2.34 2.33 -15.79
CA PRO A 8 -3.36 3.13 -15.13
C PRO A 8 -3.47 2.74 -13.66
N VAL A 9 -3.39 3.74 -12.80
CA VAL A 9 -3.70 3.65 -11.37
C VAL A 9 -5.14 4.11 -11.19
N VAL A 10 -5.99 3.23 -10.65
CA VAL A 10 -7.40 3.55 -10.39
C VAL A 10 -7.61 3.75 -8.90
N ALA A 11 -8.23 4.87 -8.53
CA ALA A 11 -8.67 5.10 -7.16
C ALA A 11 -10.01 4.40 -6.91
N VAL A 12 -10.12 3.71 -5.78
CA VAL A 12 -11.40 3.18 -5.28
C VAL A 12 -11.95 4.17 -4.25
N PRO A 13 -13.10 4.82 -4.52
CA PRO A 13 -13.74 5.70 -3.55
C PRO A 13 -14.13 4.95 -2.27
N ASP A 14 -14.00 5.60 -1.11
CA ASP A 14 -14.43 5.04 0.18
C ASP A 14 -15.94 4.71 0.17
N ALA A 15 -16.75 5.46 -0.59
CA ALA A 15 -18.17 5.19 -0.76
C ALA A 15 -18.45 3.84 -1.46
N ASP A 16 -17.68 3.53 -2.51
CA ASP A 16 -17.79 2.24 -3.23
C ASP A 16 -17.36 1.08 -2.32
N LEU A 17 -16.33 1.27 -1.50
CA LEU A 17 -15.89 0.31 -0.49
C LEU A 17 -16.94 0.08 0.59
N ALA A 18 -17.53 1.16 1.12
CA ALA A 18 -18.57 1.09 2.12
C ALA A 18 -19.81 0.36 1.58
N ALA A 19 -20.25 0.69 0.37
CA ALA A 19 -21.37 0.00 -0.29
C ALA A 19 -21.08 -1.48 -0.55
N ALA A 20 -19.86 -1.81 -0.97
CA ALA A 20 -19.42 -3.18 -1.19
C ALA A 20 -19.41 -3.99 0.13
N ALA A 21 -18.92 -3.41 1.22
CA ALA A 21 -18.91 -4.08 2.52
C ALA A 21 -20.31 -4.22 3.15
N ALA A 22 -21.25 -3.32 2.82
CA ALA A 22 -22.61 -3.37 3.31
C ALA A 22 -23.47 -4.48 2.66
N THR A 23 -22.98 -5.13 1.59
CA THR A 23 -23.75 -6.13 0.86
C THR A 23 -23.02 -7.48 0.78
N PRO A 24 -23.74 -8.63 0.94
CA PRO A 24 -23.14 -9.94 0.73
C PRO A 24 -22.51 -10.05 -0.66
N GLY A 25 -21.25 -10.52 -0.72
CA GLY A 25 -20.47 -10.63 -1.96
C GLY A 25 -20.16 -9.28 -2.64
N GLY A 26 -20.34 -8.15 -1.97
CA GLY A 26 -20.07 -6.84 -2.57
C GLY A 26 -18.59 -6.58 -2.82
N ILE A 27 -17.69 -7.08 -1.97
CA ILE A 27 -16.23 -7.00 -2.20
C ILE A 27 -15.82 -7.77 -3.46
N ASP A 28 -16.39 -8.96 -3.69
CA ASP A 28 -16.09 -9.74 -4.89
C ASP A 28 -16.58 -9.02 -6.16
N ARG A 29 -17.79 -8.46 -6.14
CA ARG A 29 -18.30 -7.63 -7.26
C ARG A 29 -17.47 -6.38 -7.51
N LEU A 30 -16.96 -5.75 -6.45
CA LEU A 30 -16.04 -4.62 -6.58
C LEU A 30 -14.69 -5.05 -7.18
N ALA A 31 -14.19 -6.21 -6.78
CA ALA A 31 -13.00 -6.81 -7.40
C ALA A 31 -13.23 -7.14 -8.89
N ASP A 32 -14.38 -7.69 -9.27
CA ASP A 32 -14.69 -7.95 -10.68
C ASP A 32 -14.72 -6.66 -11.52
N ARG A 33 -15.30 -5.58 -10.97
CA ARG A 33 -15.26 -4.25 -11.59
C ARG A 33 -13.84 -3.74 -11.77
N LEU A 34 -12.99 -3.90 -10.75
CA LEU A 34 -11.59 -3.50 -10.80
C LEU A 34 -10.81 -4.31 -11.84
N ALA A 35 -11.01 -5.63 -11.90
CA ALA A 35 -10.38 -6.49 -12.90
C ALA A 35 -10.80 -6.11 -14.34
N GLY A 36 -12.05 -5.69 -14.54
CA GLY A 36 -12.55 -5.21 -15.83
C GLY A 36 -12.14 -3.78 -16.20
N SER A 37 -11.50 -3.03 -15.29
CA SER A 37 -11.13 -1.62 -15.53
C SER A 37 -9.86 -1.43 -16.36
N GLY A 38 -9.06 -2.48 -16.52
CA GLY A 38 -7.72 -2.39 -17.13
C GLY A 38 -6.65 -1.83 -16.19
N ALA A 39 -6.97 -1.53 -14.93
CA ALA A 39 -6.02 -1.06 -13.93
C ALA A 39 -5.03 -2.17 -13.52
N ALA A 40 -3.73 -1.86 -13.56
CA ALA A 40 -2.72 -2.74 -12.96
C ALA A 40 -2.55 -2.47 -11.47
N VAL A 41 -2.86 -1.23 -11.03
CA VAL A 41 -2.66 -0.77 -9.66
C VAL A 41 -3.91 -0.07 -9.14
N VAL A 42 -4.25 -0.36 -7.90
CA VAL A 42 -5.42 0.17 -7.21
C VAL A 42 -4.97 1.05 -6.04
N ALA A 43 -5.40 2.31 -6.01
CA ALA A 43 -5.18 3.21 -4.89
C ALA A 43 -6.40 3.19 -3.96
N VAL A 44 -6.17 3.03 -2.66
CA VAL A 44 -7.21 2.86 -1.64
C VAL A 44 -7.08 3.93 -0.56
N GLY A 45 -8.16 4.70 -0.35
CA GLY A 45 -8.26 5.75 0.68
C GLY A 45 -7.64 7.10 0.29
N THR A 46 -7.31 7.33 -0.98
CA THR A 46 -6.70 8.59 -1.47
C THR A 46 -7.68 9.76 -1.51
N ASP A 47 -8.99 9.48 -1.56
CA ASP A 47 -10.07 10.47 -1.45
C ASP A 47 -10.11 11.20 -0.10
N ARG A 48 -9.37 10.70 0.89
CA ARG A 48 -9.19 11.33 2.20
C ARG A 48 -8.20 12.48 2.19
N PHE A 49 -7.37 12.57 1.17
CA PHE A 49 -6.41 13.66 1.00
C PHE A 49 -7.07 14.91 0.40
N ASP A 50 -8.27 14.76 -0.17
CA ASP A 50 -9.05 15.87 -0.72
C ASP A 50 -10.31 16.10 0.14
N PRO A 51 -10.47 17.29 0.75
CA PRO A 51 -11.65 17.61 1.55
C PRO A 51 -12.95 17.61 0.74
N ALA A 52 -12.91 17.81 -0.58
CA ALA A 52 -14.08 17.82 -1.45
C ALA A 52 -14.66 16.42 -1.69
N THR A 53 -13.84 15.38 -1.57
CA THR A 53 -14.24 13.98 -1.81
C THR A 53 -14.38 13.14 -0.54
N SER A 54 -13.97 13.69 0.61
CA SER A 54 -14.01 12.97 1.90
C SER A 54 -15.44 12.69 2.36
N THR A 55 -15.76 11.42 2.62
CA THR A 55 -17.10 10.96 3.05
C THR A 55 -17.10 10.50 4.51
N ALA A 56 -18.22 10.62 5.24
CA ALA A 56 -18.28 10.30 6.67
C ALA A 56 -18.16 8.79 7.01
N HIS A 57 -18.61 7.90 6.12
CA HIS A 57 -18.60 6.45 6.34
C HIS A 57 -17.42 5.82 5.59
N ARG A 58 -16.40 5.36 6.33
CA ARG A 58 -15.16 4.85 5.75
C ARG A 58 -14.72 3.56 6.42
N LEU A 59 -14.21 2.62 5.63
CA LEU A 59 -13.49 1.45 6.12
C LEU A 59 -12.02 1.80 6.36
N ASP A 60 -11.29 1.03 7.16
CA ASP A 60 -9.83 1.22 7.20
C ASP A 60 -9.19 0.79 5.86
N PRO A 61 -8.36 1.62 5.19
CA PRO A 61 -7.78 1.34 3.88
C PRO A 61 -6.95 0.06 3.85
N THR A 62 -6.28 -0.29 4.96
CA THR A 62 -5.46 -1.51 5.04
C THR A 62 -6.35 -2.74 5.02
N THR A 63 -7.42 -2.74 5.83
CA THR A 63 -8.37 -3.86 5.86
C THR A 63 -9.13 -4.03 4.54
N ALA A 64 -9.55 -2.93 3.92
CA ALA A 64 -10.17 -2.94 2.59
C ALA A 64 -9.21 -3.51 1.53
N THR A 65 -7.95 -3.07 1.56
CA THR A 65 -6.91 -3.57 0.65
C THR A 65 -6.62 -5.04 0.86
N LEU A 66 -6.63 -5.54 2.10
CA LEU A 66 -6.48 -6.97 2.37
C LEU A 66 -7.60 -7.79 1.72
N ALA A 67 -8.85 -7.34 1.84
CA ALA A 67 -9.99 -8.01 1.24
C ALA A 67 -9.92 -8.00 -0.29
N LEU A 68 -9.70 -6.83 -0.88
CA LEU A 68 -9.56 -6.67 -2.33
C LEU A 68 -8.35 -7.43 -2.89
N GLY A 69 -7.18 -7.33 -2.25
CA GLY A 69 -5.94 -7.95 -2.72
C GLY A 69 -5.96 -9.48 -2.70
N ARG A 70 -6.91 -10.08 -1.98
CA ARG A 70 -7.20 -11.51 -2.01
C ARG A 70 -8.10 -11.90 -3.18
N ALA A 71 -9.05 -11.06 -3.54
CA ALA A 71 -9.92 -11.22 -4.71
C ALA A 71 -9.22 -10.83 -6.04
N LEU A 72 -8.23 -9.93 -5.99
CA LEU A 72 -7.46 -9.43 -7.12
C LEU A 72 -6.01 -9.92 -7.06
N PRO A 73 -5.75 -11.18 -7.47
CA PRO A 73 -4.45 -11.80 -7.33
C PRO A 73 -3.32 -11.12 -8.11
N ASP A 74 -3.63 -10.44 -9.21
CA ASP A 74 -2.61 -9.98 -10.16
C ASP A 74 -2.52 -8.45 -10.23
N HIS A 75 -3.15 -7.75 -9.28
CA HIS A 75 -3.13 -6.28 -9.17
C HIS A 75 -2.16 -5.81 -8.06
N GLY A 76 -1.61 -4.61 -8.23
CA GLY A 76 -0.87 -3.89 -7.20
C GLY A 76 -1.78 -2.98 -6.38
N PHE A 77 -1.34 -2.60 -5.18
CA PHE A 77 -2.11 -1.76 -4.27
C PHE A 77 -1.27 -0.64 -3.67
N LEU A 78 -1.80 0.58 -3.65
CA LEU A 78 -1.26 1.72 -2.93
C LEU A 78 -2.24 2.11 -1.83
N VAL A 79 -1.79 2.05 -0.58
CA VAL A 79 -2.62 2.32 0.59
C VAL A 79 -2.33 3.71 1.14
N ALA A 80 -3.37 4.51 1.33
CA ALA A 80 -3.26 5.86 1.86
C ALA A 80 -2.77 5.90 3.32
N VAL A 81 -1.71 6.67 3.56
CA VAL A 81 -1.14 6.96 4.87
C VAL A 81 -0.90 8.45 5.06
N ALA A 82 -1.01 8.92 6.29
CA ALA A 82 -0.80 10.33 6.61
C ALA A 82 -0.30 10.52 8.06
N PRO A 83 0.54 11.53 8.31
CA PRO A 83 1.01 11.90 9.66
C PRO A 83 -0.11 12.19 10.66
N THR A 84 -1.26 12.69 10.18
CA THR A 84 -2.41 13.04 11.02
C THR A 84 -3.17 11.83 11.55
N ARG A 85 -2.94 10.62 10.99
CA ARG A 85 -3.70 9.41 11.32
C ARG A 85 -2.94 8.43 12.20
N GLU A 86 -1.63 8.34 12.05
CA GLU A 86 -0.82 7.34 12.76
C GLU A 86 0.66 7.74 12.85
N HIS A 87 1.37 7.11 13.79
CA HIS A 87 2.83 7.22 13.89
C HIS A 87 3.54 6.45 12.76
N PRO A 88 4.64 6.96 12.17
CA PRO A 88 5.30 6.35 11.00
C PRO A 88 5.78 4.91 11.23
N TYR A 89 6.20 4.57 12.46
CA TYR A 89 6.57 3.19 12.81
C TYR A 89 5.41 2.20 12.61
N ASN A 90 4.20 2.58 13.02
CA ASN A 90 3.01 1.74 12.88
C ASN A 90 2.57 1.65 11.42
N ALA A 91 2.65 2.76 10.67
CA ALA A 91 2.38 2.78 9.23
C ALA A 91 3.33 1.84 8.48
N ALA A 92 4.64 1.98 8.70
CA ALA A 92 5.67 1.19 8.05
C ALA A 92 5.50 -0.31 8.31
N ARG A 93 5.28 -0.70 9.58
CA ARG A 93 5.01 -2.08 9.97
C ARG A 93 3.75 -2.62 9.30
N ARG A 94 2.67 -1.84 9.29
CA ARG A 94 1.39 -2.26 8.72
C ARG A 94 1.46 -2.46 7.21
N VAL A 95 2.07 -1.53 6.49
CA VAL A 95 2.26 -1.61 5.03
C VAL A 95 3.16 -2.80 4.68
N LEU A 96 4.28 -3.00 5.39
CA LEU A 96 5.17 -4.12 5.15
C LEU A 96 4.51 -5.47 5.44
N SER A 97 3.73 -5.58 6.52
CA SER A 97 2.94 -6.78 6.82
C SER A 97 1.93 -7.07 5.72
N LEU A 98 1.18 -6.05 5.27
CA LEU A 98 0.22 -6.21 4.20
C LEU A 98 0.91 -6.61 2.89
N ASP A 99 2.12 -6.11 2.67
CA ASP A 99 2.92 -6.45 1.50
C ASP A 99 3.41 -7.90 1.50
N HIS A 100 3.88 -8.42 2.62
CA HIS A 100 4.14 -9.86 2.78
C HIS A 100 2.90 -10.69 2.52
N VAL A 101 1.78 -10.29 3.12
CA VAL A 101 0.49 -10.98 2.98
C VAL A 101 0.02 -10.98 1.53
N LEU A 102 0.21 -9.89 0.79
CA LEU A 102 -0.19 -9.79 -0.61
C LEU A 102 0.94 -10.14 -1.59
N ASP A 103 2.03 -10.72 -1.10
CA ASP A 103 3.13 -11.27 -1.90
C ASP A 103 3.78 -10.17 -2.76
N GLY A 104 4.31 -9.11 -2.11
CA GLY A 104 5.13 -8.07 -2.74
C GLY A 104 4.36 -7.10 -3.65
N ARG A 105 3.06 -6.90 -3.43
CA ARG A 105 2.15 -6.13 -4.30
C ARG A 105 1.60 -4.87 -3.64
N VAL A 106 2.17 -4.42 -2.54
CA VAL A 106 1.63 -3.30 -1.76
C VAL A 106 2.68 -2.21 -1.58
N GLY A 107 2.22 -0.97 -1.67
CA GLY A 107 2.98 0.22 -1.35
C GLY A 107 2.13 1.19 -0.55
N ALA A 108 2.73 2.32 -0.19
CA ALA A 108 2.07 3.41 0.48
C ALA A 108 1.93 4.62 -0.45
N VAL A 109 0.85 5.38 -0.28
CA VAL A 109 0.77 6.75 -0.77
C VAL A 109 0.66 7.68 0.44
N VAL A 110 1.65 8.56 0.61
CA VAL A 110 1.69 9.54 1.71
C VAL A 110 0.99 10.81 1.28
N GLY A 111 -0.08 11.19 1.98
CA GLY A 111 -0.72 12.50 1.85
C GLY A 111 -0.35 13.43 2.99
N ALA A 112 -0.43 14.74 2.77
CA ALA A 112 -0.12 15.73 3.80
C ALA A 112 -1.07 15.62 5.01
N ARG A 113 -2.35 15.36 4.76
CA ARG A 113 -3.38 15.19 5.80
C ARG A 113 -4.41 14.14 5.39
N ASP A 114 -4.97 13.46 6.38
CA ASP A 114 -6.22 12.70 6.25
C ASP A 114 -7.38 13.55 6.79
N HIS A 115 -8.19 14.11 5.88
CA HIS A 115 -9.36 14.95 6.22
C HIS A 115 -10.50 14.16 6.88
N GLY A 116 -10.37 12.84 6.97
CA GLY A 116 -11.27 11.96 7.68
C GLY A 116 -10.81 11.56 9.08
N ALA A 117 -9.60 11.91 9.51
CA ALA A 117 -9.18 11.67 10.88
C ALA A 117 -10.04 12.52 11.84
N PRO A 118 -10.51 11.96 12.98
CA PRO A 118 -11.15 12.78 14.01
C PRO A 118 -10.23 13.95 14.35
N ASN A 119 -10.74 15.18 14.42
CA ASN A 119 -9.97 16.34 14.89
C ASN A 119 -9.55 16.07 16.34
N THR A 120 -8.41 15.40 16.56
CA THR A 120 -7.85 15.11 17.89
C THR A 120 -7.19 16.35 18.51
N GLY A 121 -7.70 17.55 18.21
CA GLY A 121 -7.23 18.82 18.78
C GLY A 121 -6.08 19.51 18.04
N VAL A 122 -5.75 19.10 16.81
CA VAL A 122 -4.74 19.80 15.99
C VAL A 122 -5.38 21.01 15.29
N PRO A 123 -4.77 22.22 15.31
CA PRO A 123 -5.34 23.41 14.68
C PRO A 123 -5.56 23.21 13.18
N SER A 124 -6.59 23.88 12.64
CA SER A 124 -7.11 23.72 11.27
C SER A 124 -6.14 24.15 10.14
N THR A 125 -4.87 24.38 10.45
CA THR A 125 -3.86 24.98 9.56
C THR A 125 -2.63 24.10 9.30
N GLY A 126 -2.49 22.91 9.92
CA GLY A 126 -1.24 22.12 9.88
C GLY A 126 -1.47 20.60 9.88
N ALA A 127 -0.64 19.82 9.20
CA ALA A 127 -0.33 18.48 9.70
C ALA A 127 0.63 18.71 10.88
N PRO A 128 0.48 18.04 12.03
CA PRO A 128 1.33 18.29 13.18
C PRO A 128 2.80 17.90 12.93
N HIS A 129 3.07 17.13 11.87
CA HIS A 129 4.40 16.68 11.48
C HIS A 129 4.58 16.77 9.96
N ASP A 130 5.83 16.93 9.53
CA ASP A 130 6.22 17.00 8.11
C ASP A 130 5.91 15.67 7.38
N PRO A 131 5.02 15.67 6.35
CA PRO A 131 4.73 14.47 5.57
C PRO A 131 5.96 13.94 4.81
N ALA A 132 6.92 14.79 4.45
CA ALA A 132 8.15 14.35 3.81
C ALA A 132 9.08 13.62 4.80
N GLU A 133 9.21 14.12 6.03
CA GLU A 133 9.87 13.38 7.12
C GLU A 133 9.18 12.04 7.40
N PHE A 134 7.85 12.04 7.52
CA PHE A 134 7.06 10.81 7.70
C PHE A 134 7.42 9.78 6.62
N ALA A 135 7.36 10.18 5.34
CA ALA A 135 7.68 9.33 4.21
C ALA A 135 9.13 8.80 4.23
N ARG A 136 10.11 9.65 4.61
CA ARG A 136 11.51 9.24 4.79
C ARG A 136 11.67 8.19 5.90
N VAL A 137 10.98 8.37 7.03
CA VAL A 137 11.00 7.39 8.14
C VAL A 137 10.39 6.06 7.69
N LEU A 138 9.29 6.06 6.93
CA LEU A 138 8.69 4.83 6.39
C LEU A 138 9.71 4.05 5.55
N ARG A 139 10.33 4.72 4.56
CA ARG A 139 11.31 4.08 3.69
C ARG A 139 12.55 3.60 4.44
N GLY A 140 13.05 4.41 5.37
CA GLY A 140 14.18 4.03 6.22
C GLY A 140 13.87 2.77 7.03
N LEU A 141 12.68 2.70 7.65
CA LEU A 141 12.24 1.54 8.42
C LEU A 141 12.19 0.26 7.57
N TRP A 142 11.71 0.32 6.33
CA TRP A 142 11.66 -0.84 5.44
C TRP A 142 13.04 -1.40 5.06
N ARG A 143 14.12 -0.63 5.23
CA ARG A 143 15.52 -1.06 5.02
C ARG A 143 16.18 -1.65 6.26
N THR A 144 15.58 -1.52 7.44
CA THR A 144 16.23 -1.90 8.72
C THR A 144 16.48 -3.40 8.89
N TRP A 145 15.70 -4.24 8.21
CA TRP A 145 15.87 -5.69 8.22
C TRP A 145 15.76 -6.24 6.80
N PRO A 146 16.87 -6.43 6.08
CA PRO A 146 16.86 -6.97 4.71
C PRO A 146 16.41 -8.44 4.65
N LEU A 147 15.59 -8.80 3.67
CA LEU A 147 15.09 -10.18 3.48
C LEU A 147 16.22 -11.19 3.25
N ASP A 148 17.23 -10.80 2.50
CA ASP A 148 18.40 -11.62 2.18
C ASP A 148 19.38 -11.79 3.37
N SER A 149 19.07 -11.18 4.53
CA SER A 149 19.73 -11.54 5.79
C SER A 149 19.25 -12.89 6.34
N ILE A 150 18.08 -13.38 5.92
CA ILE A 150 17.51 -14.64 6.39
C ILE A 150 18.20 -15.81 5.68
N VAL A 151 18.83 -16.69 6.45
CA VAL A 151 19.53 -17.90 5.96
C VAL A 151 18.62 -19.12 6.12
N GLY A 152 18.04 -19.30 7.31
CA GLY A 152 17.13 -20.42 7.60
C GLY A 152 17.80 -21.80 7.65
N ASP A 153 19.09 -21.88 8.01
CA ASP A 153 19.81 -23.15 8.10
C ASP A 153 19.52 -23.88 9.42
N ARG A 154 18.78 -24.99 9.32
CA ARG A 154 18.44 -25.83 10.47
C ARG A 154 19.62 -26.64 11.00
N THR A 155 20.61 -26.95 10.17
CA THR A 155 21.76 -27.78 10.56
C THR A 155 22.75 -26.97 11.39
N SER A 156 23.09 -25.75 10.98
CA SER A 156 23.94 -24.85 11.79
C SER A 156 23.17 -24.07 12.87
N GLY A 157 21.84 -24.01 12.78
CA GLY A 157 21.01 -23.17 13.66
C GLY A 157 21.05 -21.68 13.30
N LEU A 158 21.69 -21.31 12.19
CA LEU A 158 21.76 -19.93 11.74
C LEU A 158 20.45 -19.51 11.07
N PHE A 159 19.64 -18.75 11.80
CA PHE A 159 18.41 -18.18 11.26
C PHE A 159 18.68 -16.99 10.32
N ALA A 160 19.50 -16.03 10.74
CA ALA A 160 19.79 -14.81 9.99
C ALA A 160 21.16 -14.21 10.32
N HIS A 161 21.72 -13.47 9.37
CA HIS A 161 22.88 -12.60 9.55
C HIS A 161 22.50 -11.34 10.34
N ILE A 162 22.58 -11.42 11.67
CA ILE A 162 22.14 -10.36 12.60
C ILE A 162 22.89 -9.04 12.36
N ASP A 163 24.14 -9.10 11.92
CA ASP A 163 24.98 -7.95 11.57
C ASP A 163 24.43 -7.13 10.38
N ARG A 164 23.46 -7.69 9.61
CA ARG A 164 22.75 -6.98 8.54
C ARG A 164 21.47 -6.29 9.01
N ILE A 165 21.01 -6.58 10.23
CA ILE A 165 19.83 -5.94 10.83
C ILE A 165 20.31 -4.69 11.56
N ARG A 166 19.87 -3.53 11.10
CA ARG A 166 20.35 -2.23 11.59
C ARG A 166 19.18 -1.36 12.02
N PRO A 167 19.28 -0.67 13.17
CA PRO A 167 18.28 0.33 13.55
C PRO A 167 18.22 1.45 12.50
N LEU A 168 17.09 2.15 12.47
CA LEU A 168 16.94 3.37 11.70
C LEU A 168 17.64 4.55 12.40
N ASP A 169 17.55 4.62 13.74
CA ASP A 169 18.09 5.70 14.58
C ASP A 169 17.78 7.12 14.06
N HIS A 170 16.54 7.33 13.61
CA HIS A 170 16.09 8.64 13.13
C HIS A 170 15.76 9.57 14.29
N ASP A 171 16.34 10.77 14.28
CA ASP A 171 16.03 11.87 15.20
C ASP A 171 15.74 13.15 14.40
N GLY A 172 14.46 13.50 14.30
CA GLY A 172 13.98 14.71 13.65
C GLY A 172 14.02 15.96 14.53
N GLY A 173 14.61 15.90 15.73
CA GLY A 173 14.69 17.02 16.64
C GLY A 173 13.43 17.20 17.52
N PRO A 174 13.14 18.42 18.00
CA PRO A 174 12.01 18.70 18.89
C PRO A 174 10.63 18.55 18.22
N ASP A 175 10.52 18.92 16.95
CA ASP A 175 9.26 18.98 16.20
C ASP A 175 9.04 17.76 15.26
N GLY A 176 10.08 16.94 15.10
CA GLY A 176 10.08 15.76 14.25
C GLY A 176 9.87 14.44 14.98
N TYR A 177 10.05 13.34 14.26
CA TYR A 177 9.93 12.00 14.83
C TYR A 177 11.24 11.53 15.46
N ARG A 178 11.15 10.75 16.54
CA ARG A 178 12.27 9.99 17.08
C ARG A 178 11.97 8.51 16.97
N VAL A 179 12.62 7.82 16.04
CA VAL A 179 12.32 6.43 15.67
C VAL A 179 13.58 5.60 15.58
N ARG A 180 13.77 4.74 16.58
CA ARG A 180 14.93 3.84 16.64
C ARG A 180 14.90 2.72 15.59
N GLY A 181 13.76 2.06 15.40
CA GLY A 181 13.74 0.77 14.69
C GLY A 181 14.54 -0.32 15.44
N PRO A 182 14.92 -1.44 14.78
CA PRO A 182 14.50 -1.87 13.44
C PRO A 182 13.01 -2.24 13.41
N LEU A 183 12.45 -2.52 12.22
CA LEU A 183 11.16 -3.18 12.13
C LEU A 183 11.23 -4.60 12.70
N THR A 184 10.08 -5.14 13.10
CA THR A 184 9.95 -6.50 13.64
C THR A 184 9.85 -7.59 12.56
N THR A 185 10.01 -7.24 11.30
CA THR A 185 9.79 -8.14 10.16
C THR A 185 10.76 -7.74 9.04
N PRO A 186 11.39 -8.70 8.36
CA PRO A 186 12.26 -8.41 7.23
C PRO A 186 11.48 -7.72 6.09
N SER A 187 12.21 -7.05 5.20
CA SER A 187 11.69 -6.53 3.94
C SER A 187 10.97 -7.65 3.17
N SER A 188 10.07 -7.29 2.25
CA SER A 188 9.38 -8.30 1.45
C SER A 188 10.21 -8.65 0.20
N ARG A 189 9.67 -9.50 -0.68
CA ARG A 189 10.31 -9.79 -1.96
C ARG A 189 10.49 -8.57 -2.86
N GLN A 190 9.77 -7.46 -2.63
CA GLN A 190 9.97 -6.22 -3.38
C GLN A 190 11.09 -5.35 -2.80
N GLY A 191 11.76 -5.82 -1.74
CA GLY A 191 12.64 -5.01 -0.90
C GLY A 191 11.80 -4.00 -0.13
N GLU A 192 11.98 -2.73 -0.46
CA GLU A 192 11.15 -1.65 0.06
C GLU A 192 9.79 -1.61 -0.66
N PRO A 193 8.67 -1.62 0.08
CA PRO A 193 7.38 -1.22 -0.46
C PRO A 193 7.49 0.07 -1.27
N VAL A 194 6.79 0.13 -2.41
CA VAL A 194 6.70 1.36 -3.21
C VAL A 194 6.20 2.51 -2.35
N LEU A 195 6.93 3.62 -2.37
CA LEU A 195 6.57 4.86 -1.71
C LEU A 195 6.12 5.89 -2.75
N ALA A 196 4.82 6.03 -2.88
CA ALA A 196 4.20 7.14 -3.58
C ALA A 196 3.94 8.29 -2.60
N VAL A 197 3.85 9.50 -3.14
CA VAL A 197 3.33 10.67 -2.43
C VAL A 197 2.15 11.27 -3.18
N TRP A 198 1.27 11.95 -2.46
CA TRP A 198 0.26 12.79 -3.08
C TRP A 198 0.91 14.03 -3.69
N HIS A 199 0.30 14.62 -4.71
CA HIS A 199 0.87 15.74 -5.46
C HIS A 199 1.14 17.00 -4.65
N ASP A 200 0.61 17.10 -3.42
CA ASP A 200 0.83 18.22 -2.49
C ASP A 200 1.96 17.97 -1.48
N VAL A 201 2.61 16.80 -1.53
CA VAL A 201 3.76 16.45 -0.69
C VAL A 201 5.03 16.49 -1.55
N ASP A 202 5.93 17.41 -1.20
CA ASP A 202 7.26 17.49 -1.82
C ASP A 202 8.21 16.46 -1.18
N LEU A 203 8.57 15.43 -1.93
CA LEU A 203 9.52 14.41 -1.51
C LEU A 203 10.45 14.03 -2.65
N PRO A 204 11.65 14.62 -2.73
CA PRO A 204 12.69 14.17 -3.63
C PRO A 204 12.99 12.69 -3.41
N GLY A 205 12.91 11.91 -4.50
CA GLY A 205 13.14 10.46 -4.48
C GLY A 205 11.91 9.60 -4.16
N ALA A 206 10.69 10.15 -4.06
CA ALA A 206 9.47 9.35 -4.11
C ALA A 206 9.48 8.45 -5.37
N ASP A 207 8.96 7.22 -5.27
CA ASP A 207 8.86 6.33 -6.44
C ASP A 207 7.80 6.87 -7.44
N LEU A 208 6.74 7.50 -6.92
CA LEU A 208 5.63 8.06 -7.70
C LEU A 208 5.07 9.33 -7.04
N VAL A 209 4.50 10.22 -7.85
CA VAL A 209 3.68 11.36 -7.40
C VAL A 209 2.27 11.20 -7.97
N LEU A 210 1.29 10.84 -7.13
CA LEU A 210 -0.09 10.56 -7.53
C LEU A 210 -0.96 11.82 -7.55
N GLY A 211 -1.94 11.84 -8.45
CA GLY A 211 -2.90 12.94 -8.61
C GLY A 211 -2.33 14.16 -9.35
N GLY A 212 -1.05 14.10 -9.75
CA GLY A 212 -0.43 15.03 -10.68
C GLY A 212 -0.57 14.59 -12.15
N THR A 213 0.06 15.34 -13.06
CA THR A 213 0.01 15.07 -14.51
C THR A 213 0.73 13.78 -14.92
N ALA A 214 1.77 13.38 -14.18
CA ALA A 214 2.55 12.18 -14.49
C ALA A 214 1.83 10.87 -14.12
N HIS A 215 1.07 10.89 -13.01
CA HIS A 215 0.27 9.74 -12.55
C HIS A 215 -1.13 10.22 -12.14
N PRO A 216 -2.00 10.54 -13.12
CA PRO A 216 -3.37 10.88 -12.84
C PRO A 216 -4.10 9.67 -12.24
N LEU A 217 -5.00 9.93 -11.29
CA LEU A 217 -5.88 8.90 -10.75
C LEU A 217 -7.20 8.93 -11.50
N ALA A 218 -7.48 7.85 -12.22
CA ALA A 218 -8.79 7.67 -12.82
C ALA A 218 -9.77 7.17 -11.73
N PRO A 219 -10.99 7.72 -11.66
CA PRO A 219 -12.03 7.12 -10.82
C PRO A 219 -12.38 5.74 -11.37
N LEU A 220 -12.65 4.78 -10.47
CA LEU A 220 -13.20 3.49 -10.88
C LEU A 220 -14.48 3.73 -11.71
N PRO A 221 -14.61 3.14 -12.91
CA PRO A 221 -15.82 3.28 -13.71
C PRO A 221 -17.06 2.86 -12.91
N ALA A 222 -18.15 3.64 -13.04
CA ALA A 222 -19.40 3.35 -12.37
C ALA A 222 -19.87 1.93 -12.67
N ALA A 223 -20.49 1.28 -11.68
CA ALA A 223 -21.12 -0.01 -11.90
C ALA A 223 -22.13 0.10 -13.05
N ARG A 224 -22.07 -0.80 -14.03
CA ARG A 224 -23.19 -0.96 -14.97
C ARG A 224 -24.40 -1.37 -14.15
N SER A 225 -25.53 -0.71 -14.38
CA SER A 225 -26.81 -1.06 -13.74
C SER A 225 -27.28 -2.40 -14.29
N GLU A 226 -26.70 -3.49 -13.80
CA GLU A 226 -27.18 -4.85 -14.04
C GLU A 226 -27.70 -5.39 -12.71
N ALA A 227 -29.03 -5.39 -12.60
CA ALA A 227 -29.73 -6.13 -11.58
C ALA A 227 -29.64 -7.63 -11.94
N GLU A 228 -28.50 -8.27 -11.63
CA GLU A 228 -28.41 -9.72 -11.72
C GLU A 228 -28.72 -10.38 -10.36
N PRO A 229 -29.61 -11.39 -10.37
CA PRO A 229 -29.95 -12.12 -9.16
C PRO A 229 -28.75 -12.88 -8.60
N HIS A 230 -28.54 -12.64 -7.31
CA HIS A 230 -27.59 -13.28 -6.41
C HIS A 230 -27.42 -14.78 -6.67
N ARG A 231 -26.30 -15.17 -7.31
CA ARG A 231 -25.79 -16.54 -7.21
C ARG A 231 -24.77 -16.62 -6.09
N ALA A 232 -25.25 -16.89 -4.88
CA ALA A 232 -24.42 -17.41 -3.81
C ALA A 232 -23.74 -18.71 -4.27
N SER A 233 -22.52 -18.60 -4.78
CA SER A 233 -21.68 -19.78 -5.00
C SER A 233 -20.81 -19.97 -3.77
N ARG A 234 -21.40 -20.58 -2.74
CA ARG A 234 -20.61 -21.44 -1.86
C ARG A 234 -20.07 -22.56 -2.73
N SER A 235 -18.78 -22.52 -3.02
CA SER A 235 -18.02 -23.71 -3.34
C SER A 235 -16.96 -23.88 -2.26
N THR A 236 -17.29 -24.65 -1.22
CA THR A 236 -16.29 -25.38 -0.45
C THR A 236 -15.80 -26.54 -1.32
N ALA A 237 -15.09 -26.21 -2.40
CA ALA A 237 -14.25 -27.18 -3.07
C ALA A 237 -13.02 -27.37 -2.19
N THR A 238 -12.77 -28.61 -1.76
CA THR A 238 -11.49 -29.03 -1.21
C THR A 238 -10.43 -28.71 -2.27
N ARG A 239 -9.76 -27.56 -2.11
CA ARG A 239 -8.84 -27.08 -3.14
C ARG A 239 -7.62 -28.00 -3.10
N PRO A 240 -7.28 -28.72 -4.18
CA PRO A 240 -6.05 -29.51 -4.21
C PRO A 240 -4.85 -28.62 -3.87
N PRO A 241 -3.77 -29.18 -3.29
CA PRO A 241 -2.56 -28.41 -3.02
C PRO A 241 -2.16 -27.68 -4.30
N ARG A 242 -2.14 -26.34 -4.20
CA ARG A 242 -1.85 -25.49 -5.34
C ARG A 242 -0.41 -25.83 -5.77
N PRO A 243 -0.15 -26.16 -7.04
CA PRO A 243 1.23 -26.26 -7.52
C PRO A 243 1.97 -24.94 -7.20
N PRO A 244 3.30 -24.96 -7.05
CA PRO A 244 4.07 -23.75 -6.79
C PRO A 244 3.72 -22.74 -7.87
N ARG A 245 2.99 -21.69 -7.46
CA ARG A 245 2.51 -20.68 -8.38
C ARG A 245 3.74 -19.89 -8.78
N ALA A 246 3.99 -19.76 -10.09
CA ALA A 246 5.04 -18.86 -10.58
C ALA A 246 4.94 -17.53 -9.83
N ALA A 247 6.08 -16.99 -9.40
CA ALA A 247 6.11 -15.78 -8.60
C ALA A 247 5.32 -14.68 -9.33
N ARG A 248 4.35 -14.09 -8.63
CA ARG A 248 3.58 -12.97 -9.19
C ARG A 248 4.54 -11.79 -9.45
N PRO A 249 4.21 -10.86 -10.35
CA PRO A 249 4.96 -9.60 -10.45
C PRO A 249 4.81 -8.79 -9.15
N THR A 250 5.89 -8.15 -8.69
CA THR A 250 5.83 -7.19 -7.56
C THR A 250 5.11 -5.91 -7.98
N LEU A 251 4.70 -5.09 -7.02
CA LEU A 251 4.19 -3.75 -7.32
C LEU A 251 5.21 -2.93 -8.11
N ARG A 252 6.50 -3.03 -7.75
CA ARG A 252 7.60 -2.41 -8.51
C ARG A 252 7.62 -2.87 -9.97
N THR A 253 7.50 -4.18 -10.21
CA THR A 253 7.43 -4.76 -11.56
C THR A 253 6.20 -4.25 -12.32
N LEU A 254 5.03 -4.25 -11.67
CA LEU A 254 3.78 -3.76 -12.26
C LEU A 254 3.88 -2.29 -12.67
N LEU A 255 4.66 -1.48 -11.95
CA LEU A 255 4.87 -0.06 -12.23
C LEU A 255 6.09 0.21 -13.14
N GLY A 256 6.83 -0.81 -13.56
CA GLY A 256 8.07 -0.63 -14.32
C GLY A 256 9.20 0.04 -13.54
N LEU A 257 9.15 -0.02 -12.20
CA LEU A 257 10.19 0.53 -11.32
C LEU A 257 11.37 -0.45 -11.20
N PRO A 258 12.61 0.07 -11.00
CA PRO A 258 13.78 -0.78 -10.83
C PRO A 258 13.66 -1.67 -9.60
N ASP A 259 14.15 -2.90 -9.70
CA ASP A 259 14.22 -3.83 -8.58
C ASP A 259 15.40 -3.44 -7.66
N PRO A 260 15.14 -3.11 -6.38
CA PRO A 260 16.20 -2.71 -5.45
C PRO A 260 17.16 -3.87 -5.13
N THR A 261 16.77 -5.12 -5.38
CA THR A 261 17.62 -6.31 -5.16
C THR A 261 18.61 -6.56 -6.31
N ALA A 262 18.44 -5.90 -7.47
CA ALA A 262 19.28 -6.12 -8.65
C ALA A 262 20.63 -5.37 -8.62
N VAL A 263 20.93 -4.59 -7.58
CA VAL A 263 22.17 -3.77 -7.46
C VAL A 263 23.36 -4.56 -6.88
N THR A 264 23.24 -5.88 -6.72
CA THR A 264 24.34 -6.74 -6.28
C THR A 264 24.49 -7.96 -7.19
N ALA A 265 25.09 -7.75 -8.36
CA ALA A 265 25.69 -8.79 -9.19
C ALA A 265 26.98 -8.26 -9.82
#